data_AF-A0A1V6YPV6-F1
#
_entry.id   AF-A0A1V6YPV6-F1
#
_cell.length_a   1.000
_cell.length_b   1.000
_cell.length_c   1.000
_cell.angle_alpha   90.00
_cell.angle_beta   90.00
_cell.angle_gamma   90.00
#
_symmetry.space_group_name_H-M   'P 1'
#
loop_
_entity.id
_entity.type
_entity.pdbx_description
1 polymer ?
#
loop_
_entity_poly.entity_id
_entity_poly.type
_entity_poly.pdbx_seq_one_letter_code
_entity_poly.pdbx_strand_id
1 'polypeptide(L)'
;MVFSKTTFASAFVSLLACATAVEVPKTDYEVIVVGGGPAGLSALSGVSRVRRTALLIDSQQYRNGVTREMHDVIGNDGTPPAAFRGLAREQISKYPTAHFSNETVESIVPIEGEYTAFTVTDGTGQNYTARKIVLGTGVRDILPPTPGLRENWGKGIFWCPWCDGYEHRDQPFGMIGDIHHMLGNVLETHTQYSDIIAFVNGSQTAEGEARAAEAYPDWKEQLAAWNTTIDNRTIASIERLQDGGDNRGENGDQQFDKFRLHFTTGEPVERNALMVNYPTEQATPLPAKMGLVIVDDKINVTAAMRTSEEGVFAVGDANSDGSTNVPHAMYTGKKAAVYVHVEMSREESKSKISKRTGLSHSELAAEADREIGDNLKREWELAQK
;
A
#
# COMPACT_ATOMS: atom_id res chain seq x y z
N MET A 1 18.91 -33.48 -83.39
CA MET A 1 19.60 -32.85 -82.24
C MET A 1 18.53 -32.17 -81.41
N VAL A 2 18.09 -32.84 -80.35
CA VAL A 2 17.04 -32.41 -79.43
C VAL A 2 17.74 -31.67 -78.29
N PHE A 3 17.37 -30.43 -78.01
CA PHE A 3 17.74 -29.76 -76.76
C PHE A 3 16.48 -29.21 -76.09
N SER A 4 16.08 -29.93 -75.05
CA SER A 4 15.13 -29.51 -74.02
C SER A 4 15.79 -28.41 -73.17
N LYS A 5 15.07 -27.31 -72.92
CA LYS A 5 15.39 -26.35 -71.84
C LYS A 5 14.13 -26.10 -71.01
N THR A 6 14.12 -26.85 -69.91
CA THR A 6 13.53 -26.58 -68.60
C THR A 6 13.01 -25.17 -68.34
N THR A 7 11.71 -25.07 -68.06
CA THR A 7 11.06 -23.94 -67.40
C THR A 7 11.20 -24.11 -65.88
N PHE A 8 11.95 -23.23 -65.21
CA PHE A 8 11.98 -23.14 -63.75
C PHE A 8 10.88 -22.16 -63.32
N ALA A 9 9.81 -22.69 -62.71
CA ALA A 9 8.85 -21.88 -61.98
C ALA A 9 9.44 -21.56 -60.59
N SER A 10 9.81 -20.30 -60.35
CA SER A 10 10.03 -19.81 -58.98
C SER A 10 8.71 -19.31 -58.43
N ALA A 11 8.11 -20.12 -57.55
CA ALA A 11 7.03 -19.70 -56.69
C ALA A 11 7.59 -18.71 -55.66
N PHE A 12 7.27 -17.43 -55.84
CA PHE A 12 7.39 -16.43 -54.77
C PHE A 12 6.32 -16.74 -53.72
N VAL A 13 6.69 -17.44 -52.66
CA VAL A 13 5.90 -17.47 -51.43
C VAL A 13 6.10 -16.11 -50.77
N SER A 14 5.20 -15.17 -51.06
CA SER A 14 5.04 -13.97 -50.26
C SER A 14 4.48 -14.38 -48.90
N LEU A 15 5.37 -14.63 -47.94
CA LEU A 15 5.02 -14.54 -46.53
C LEU A 15 4.69 -13.07 -46.25
N LEU A 16 3.44 -12.68 -46.49
CA LEU A 16 2.84 -11.56 -45.78
C LEU A 16 2.81 -11.97 -44.30
N ALA A 17 3.89 -11.66 -43.58
CA ALA A 17 3.78 -11.38 -42.17
C ALA A 17 2.85 -10.18 -42.06
N CYS A 18 1.55 -10.43 -41.91
CA CYS A 18 0.63 -9.42 -41.40
C CYS A 18 1.20 -9.05 -40.03
N ALA A 19 1.94 -7.95 -39.97
CA ALA A 19 2.33 -7.34 -38.71
C ALA A 19 1.02 -6.92 -38.07
N THR A 20 0.45 -7.78 -37.24
CA THR A 20 -0.75 -7.46 -36.46
C THR A 20 -0.42 -6.21 -35.68
N ALA A 21 -1.16 -5.14 -35.93
CA ALA A 21 -0.91 -3.88 -35.26
C ALA A 21 -1.01 -4.12 -33.75
N VAL A 22 0.07 -3.81 -33.04
CA VAL A 22 0.14 -3.94 -31.59
C VAL A 22 -0.96 -3.07 -30.99
N GLU A 23 -1.98 -3.65 -30.40
CA GLU A 23 -3.16 -2.93 -29.91
C GLU A 23 -3.23 -2.92 -28.39
N VAL A 24 -3.40 -1.73 -27.82
CA VAL A 24 -3.64 -1.57 -26.39
C VAL A 24 -5.02 -2.14 -26.04
N PRO A 25 -5.13 -3.05 -25.05
CA PRO A 25 -6.40 -3.66 -24.70
C PRO A 25 -7.41 -2.62 -24.22
N LYS A 26 -8.64 -2.72 -24.72
CA LYS A 26 -9.78 -1.95 -24.21
C LYS A 26 -10.27 -2.58 -22.91
N THR A 27 -10.39 -1.77 -21.88
CA THR A 27 -10.73 -2.18 -20.51
C THR A 27 -11.69 -1.17 -19.91
N ASP A 28 -12.44 -1.55 -18.87
CA ASP A 28 -13.38 -0.67 -18.17
C ASP A 28 -12.64 0.52 -17.53
N TYR A 29 -11.45 0.24 -16.98
CA TYR A 29 -10.55 1.23 -16.40
C TYR A 29 -9.13 1.03 -16.91
N GLU A 30 -8.33 2.08 -16.97
CA GLU A 30 -6.90 1.93 -17.28
C GLU A 30 -6.14 1.42 -16.05
N VAL A 31 -6.56 1.85 -14.86
CA VAL A 31 -5.92 1.48 -13.59
C VAL A 31 -6.97 1.09 -12.56
N ILE A 32 -6.79 -0.07 -11.91
CA ILE A 32 -7.52 -0.39 -10.68
C ILE A 32 -6.56 -0.28 -9.50
N VAL A 33 -6.97 0.49 -8.49
CA VAL A 33 -6.28 0.62 -7.21
C VAL A 33 -7.04 -0.18 -6.17
N VAL A 34 -6.37 -1.08 -5.46
CA VAL A 34 -6.97 -1.94 -4.43
C VAL A 34 -6.51 -1.45 -3.06
N GLY A 35 -7.44 -0.85 -2.31
CA GLY A 35 -7.22 -0.29 -0.96
C GLY A 35 -7.38 1.23 -0.91
N GLY A 36 -8.25 1.72 -0.02
CA GLY A 36 -8.53 3.16 0.17
C GLY A 36 -7.78 3.83 1.31
N GLY A 37 -6.64 3.27 1.71
CA GLY A 37 -5.69 3.92 2.63
C GLY A 37 -4.91 5.07 1.95
N PRO A 38 -4.03 5.77 2.69
CA PRO A 38 -3.26 6.89 2.16
C PRO A 38 -2.45 6.58 0.89
N ALA A 39 -1.90 5.37 0.79
CA ALA A 39 -1.15 4.93 -0.40
C ALA A 39 -2.03 4.82 -1.65
N GLY A 40 -3.18 4.12 -1.53
CA GLY A 40 -4.10 3.96 -2.64
C GLY A 40 -4.75 5.28 -3.06
N LEU A 41 -5.13 6.12 -2.11
CA LEU A 41 -5.65 7.47 -2.40
C LEU A 41 -4.62 8.34 -3.12
N SER A 42 -3.35 8.29 -2.72
CA SER A 42 -2.25 8.97 -3.41
C SER A 42 -2.04 8.44 -4.84
N ALA A 43 -2.11 7.12 -5.03
CA ALA A 43 -2.01 6.50 -6.34
C ALA A 43 -3.17 6.92 -7.27
N LEU A 44 -4.42 6.81 -6.79
CA LEU A 44 -5.62 7.25 -7.51
C LEU A 44 -5.52 8.74 -7.90
N SER A 45 -5.20 9.60 -6.94
CA SER A 45 -4.98 11.03 -7.20
C SER A 45 -3.93 11.25 -8.29
N GLY A 46 -2.81 10.53 -8.22
CA GLY A 46 -1.71 10.63 -9.18
C GLY A 46 -2.14 10.28 -10.61
N VAL A 47 -2.81 9.15 -10.82
CA VAL A 47 -3.23 8.69 -12.15
C VAL A 47 -4.40 9.51 -12.69
N SER A 48 -5.35 9.94 -11.85
CA SER A 48 -6.49 10.75 -12.26
C SER A 48 -6.09 12.19 -12.63
N ARG A 49 -5.08 12.77 -11.97
CA ARG A 49 -4.55 14.10 -12.35
C ARG A 49 -3.92 14.15 -13.73
N VAL A 50 -3.41 13.01 -14.22
CA VAL A 50 -2.92 12.86 -15.60
C VAL A 50 -3.98 12.23 -16.52
N ARG A 51 -5.25 12.30 -16.10
CA ARG A 51 -6.45 11.91 -16.85
C ARG A 51 -6.51 10.45 -17.26
N ARG A 52 -5.91 9.56 -16.47
CA ARG A 52 -6.19 8.12 -16.59
C ARG A 52 -7.53 7.80 -15.94
N THR A 53 -8.34 6.97 -16.59
CA THR A 53 -9.59 6.44 -16.03
C THR A 53 -9.26 5.36 -15.03
N ALA A 54 -9.62 5.57 -13.76
CA ALA A 54 -9.19 4.71 -12.67
C ALA A 54 -10.30 4.44 -11.66
N LEU A 55 -10.34 3.21 -11.14
CA LEU A 55 -11.25 2.78 -10.08
C LEU A 55 -10.45 2.42 -8.83
N LEU A 56 -10.83 2.97 -7.69
CA LEU A 56 -10.36 2.53 -6.39
C LEU A 56 -11.42 1.67 -5.71
N ILE A 57 -11.05 0.43 -5.36
CA ILE A 57 -11.90 -0.51 -4.64
C ILE A 57 -11.40 -0.58 -3.18
N ASP A 58 -12.25 -0.22 -2.22
CA ASP A 58 -11.90 -0.12 -0.80
C ASP A 58 -12.80 -0.96 0.10
N SER A 59 -12.19 -1.90 0.84
CA SER A 59 -12.88 -2.72 1.85
C SER A 59 -13.26 -1.94 3.12
N GLN A 60 -12.77 -0.70 3.24
CA GLN A 60 -12.94 0.18 4.41
C GLN A 60 -12.33 -0.38 5.71
N GLN A 61 -11.38 -1.30 5.59
CA GLN A 61 -10.57 -1.78 6.72
C GLN A 61 -9.20 -1.12 6.68
N TYR A 62 -8.86 -0.38 7.73
CA TYR A 62 -7.65 0.45 7.77
C TYR A 62 -6.80 0.09 8.99
N ARG A 63 -5.47 -0.04 8.81
CA ARG A 63 -4.53 -0.39 9.90
C ARG A 63 -4.62 0.58 11.08
N ASN A 64 -4.68 1.88 10.80
CA ASN A 64 -4.89 2.93 11.81
C ASN A 64 -6.37 3.29 12.03
N GLY A 65 -7.31 2.42 11.64
CA GLY A 65 -8.74 2.69 11.81
C GLY A 65 -9.20 2.75 13.27
N VAL A 66 -8.40 2.19 14.18
CA VAL A 66 -8.67 2.17 15.62
C VAL A 66 -8.09 3.37 16.38
N THR A 67 -7.19 4.14 15.76
CA THR A 67 -6.50 5.26 16.42
C THR A 67 -7.41 6.49 16.50
N ARG A 68 -7.25 7.27 17.57
CA ARG A 68 -8.02 8.50 17.78
C ARG A 68 -7.63 9.55 16.74
N GLU A 69 -6.32 9.76 16.61
CA GLU A 69 -5.69 10.81 15.81
C GLU A 69 -4.52 10.20 15.02
N MET A 70 -4.09 10.88 13.96
CA MET A 70 -2.82 10.62 13.29
C MET A 70 -1.94 11.86 13.43
N HIS A 71 -0.67 11.62 13.73
CA HIS A 71 0.37 12.65 13.88
C HIS A 71 1.47 12.47 12.84
N ASP A 72 2.39 13.43 12.78
CA ASP A 72 3.53 13.44 11.85
C ASP A 72 3.09 13.39 10.37
N VAL A 73 1.96 14.03 10.08
CA VAL A 73 1.49 14.27 8.71
C VAL A 73 1.29 15.75 8.51
N ILE A 74 2.25 16.38 7.82
CA ILE A 74 2.28 17.82 7.61
C ILE A 74 0.91 18.32 7.08
N GLY A 75 0.29 19.22 7.84
CA GLY A 75 -1.03 19.80 7.53
C GLY A 75 -2.24 18.98 7.99
N ASN A 76 -2.04 17.80 8.59
CA ASN A 76 -3.08 16.92 9.14
C ASN A 76 -2.67 16.34 10.51
N ASP A 77 -1.76 17.01 11.22
CA ASP A 77 -1.34 16.61 12.56
C ASP A 77 -2.53 16.70 13.54
N GLY A 78 -2.72 15.66 14.36
CA GLY A 78 -3.86 15.55 15.28
C GLY A 78 -5.21 15.29 14.59
N THR A 79 -5.22 14.93 13.31
CA THR A 79 -6.48 14.72 12.57
C THR A 79 -6.96 13.27 12.74
N PRO A 80 -8.27 13.00 12.92
CA PRO A 80 -8.77 11.63 12.88
C PRO A 80 -8.48 10.97 11.52
N PRO A 81 -7.93 9.73 11.46
CA PRO A 81 -7.56 9.10 10.19
C PRO A 81 -8.69 8.99 9.17
N ALA A 82 -9.92 8.81 9.66
CA ALA A 82 -11.12 8.79 8.81
C ALA A 82 -11.42 10.16 8.17
N ALA A 83 -11.20 11.26 8.90
CA ALA A 83 -11.37 12.62 8.38
C ALA A 83 -10.35 12.92 7.28
N PHE A 84 -9.08 12.52 7.49
CA PHE A 84 -8.04 12.60 6.46
C PHE A 84 -8.45 11.87 5.16
N ARG A 85 -8.89 10.60 5.28
CA ARG A 85 -9.33 9.82 4.12
C ARG A 85 -10.56 10.43 3.44
N GLY A 86 -11.51 10.94 4.21
CA GLY A 86 -12.71 11.61 3.70
C GLY A 86 -12.37 12.85 2.88
N LEU A 87 -11.52 13.73 3.42
CA LEU A 87 -11.04 14.93 2.73
C LEU A 87 -10.28 14.57 1.45
N ALA A 88 -9.40 13.56 1.50
CA ALA A 88 -8.68 13.10 0.33
C ALA A 88 -9.64 12.60 -0.78
N ARG A 89 -10.67 11.82 -0.42
CA ARG A 89 -11.70 11.37 -1.36
C ARG A 89 -12.45 12.55 -1.99
N GLU A 90 -12.90 13.52 -1.18
CA GLU A 90 -13.56 14.74 -1.66
C GLU A 90 -12.70 15.49 -2.69
N GLN A 91 -11.41 15.65 -2.40
CA GLN A 91 -10.47 16.32 -3.30
C GLN A 91 -10.26 15.55 -4.61
N ILE A 92 -10.16 14.22 -4.54
CA ILE A 92 -9.97 13.35 -5.70
C ILE A 92 -11.23 13.28 -6.58
N SER A 93 -12.42 13.32 -5.99
CA SER A 93 -13.71 13.32 -6.72
C SER A 93 -13.89 14.51 -7.67
N LYS A 94 -13.04 15.54 -7.57
CA LYS A 94 -12.99 16.65 -8.53
C LYS A 94 -12.45 16.22 -9.90
N TYR A 95 -11.79 15.08 -10.00
CA TYR A 95 -11.32 14.52 -11.27
C TYR A 95 -12.39 13.57 -11.85
N PRO A 96 -12.96 13.86 -13.04
CA PRO A 96 -14.01 13.02 -13.64
C PRO A 96 -13.58 11.59 -13.98
N THR A 97 -12.27 11.32 -13.99
CA THR A 97 -11.67 10.01 -14.30
C THR A 97 -11.37 9.18 -13.04
N ALA A 98 -11.72 9.68 -11.84
CA ALA A 98 -11.56 8.96 -10.58
C ALA A 98 -12.90 8.35 -10.15
N HIS A 99 -12.91 7.04 -9.96
CA HIS A 99 -14.07 6.27 -9.53
C HIS A 99 -13.77 5.54 -8.22
N PHE A 100 -14.82 5.32 -7.43
CA PHE A 100 -14.72 4.64 -6.13
C PHE A 100 -15.76 3.53 -6.04
N SER A 101 -15.36 2.40 -5.46
CA SER A 101 -16.24 1.30 -5.05
C SER A 101 -15.91 0.89 -3.62
N ASN A 102 -16.93 0.68 -2.81
CA ASN A 102 -16.79 0.23 -1.42
C ASN A 102 -17.02 -1.27 -1.35
N GLU A 103 -16.07 -2.04 -1.85
CA GLU A 103 -16.12 -3.49 -1.93
C GLU A 103 -14.77 -4.13 -1.56
N THR A 104 -14.77 -5.42 -1.31
CA THR A 104 -13.52 -6.21 -1.14
C THR A 104 -13.14 -6.86 -2.47
N VAL A 105 -11.87 -6.78 -2.86
CA VAL A 105 -11.38 -7.53 -4.04
C VAL A 105 -11.08 -8.97 -3.64
N GLU A 106 -11.64 -9.92 -4.37
CA GLU A 106 -11.50 -11.36 -4.09
C GLU A 106 -10.48 -12.05 -5.00
N SER A 107 -10.35 -11.59 -6.24
CA SER A 107 -9.39 -12.13 -7.20
C SER A 107 -8.93 -11.08 -8.22
N ILE A 108 -7.71 -11.28 -8.73
CA ILE A 108 -7.12 -10.53 -9.83
C ILE A 108 -6.44 -11.56 -10.73
N VAL A 109 -6.89 -11.65 -11.98
CA VAL A 109 -6.42 -12.67 -12.93
C VAL A 109 -5.91 -11.98 -14.19
N PRO A 110 -4.68 -12.26 -14.66
CA PRO A 110 -4.18 -11.69 -15.91
C PRO A 110 -5.00 -12.18 -17.10
N ILE A 111 -5.16 -11.30 -18.09
CA ILE A 111 -5.77 -11.59 -19.38
C ILE A 111 -4.63 -11.72 -20.39
N GLU A 112 -4.61 -12.82 -21.14
CA GLU A 112 -3.59 -13.05 -22.17
C GLU A 112 -3.66 -11.97 -23.26
N GLY A 113 -2.50 -11.43 -23.61
CA GLY A 113 -2.36 -10.39 -24.62
C GLY A 113 -0.93 -9.90 -24.74
N GLU A 114 -0.66 -9.05 -25.74
CA GLU A 114 0.66 -8.46 -25.93
C GLU A 114 1.00 -7.41 -24.86
N TYR A 115 -0.02 -6.72 -24.35
CA TYR A 115 0.09 -5.81 -23.21
C TYR A 115 -0.74 -6.33 -22.05
N THR A 116 -0.32 -5.96 -20.83
CA THR A 116 -0.98 -6.37 -19.60
C THR A 116 -2.44 -5.90 -19.54
N ALA A 117 -3.31 -6.82 -19.17
CA ALA A 117 -4.68 -6.55 -18.74
C ALA A 117 -5.08 -7.58 -17.68
N PHE A 118 -6.07 -7.23 -16.87
CA PHE A 118 -6.51 -8.01 -15.73
C PHE A 118 -8.03 -8.00 -15.61
N THR A 119 -8.60 -9.11 -15.18
CA THR A 119 -9.94 -9.18 -14.62
C THR A 119 -9.83 -9.09 -13.11
N VAL A 120 -10.57 -8.15 -12.50
CA VAL A 120 -10.68 -7.96 -11.05
C VAL A 120 -12.11 -8.31 -10.65
N THR A 121 -12.26 -9.25 -9.72
CA THR A 121 -13.57 -9.64 -9.17
C THR A 121 -13.72 -9.11 -7.75
N ASP A 122 -14.80 -8.39 -7.49
CA ASP A 122 -15.14 -7.93 -6.13
C ASP A 122 -16.00 -8.94 -5.35
N GLY A 123 -16.25 -8.65 -4.08
CA GLY A 123 -16.98 -9.50 -3.15
C GLY A 123 -18.45 -9.72 -3.52
N THR A 124 -19.01 -8.92 -4.43
CA THR A 124 -20.36 -9.12 -4.98
C THR A 124 -20.38 -10.06 -6.18
N GLY A 125 -19.20 -10.41 -6.71
CA GLY A 125 -19.04 -11.15 -7.95
C GLY A 125 -19.03 -10.26 -9.21
N GLN A 126 -19.04 -8.94 -9.05
CA GLN A 126 -18.89 -8.01 -10.18
C GLN A 126 -17.45 -8.06 -10.70
N ASN A 127 -17.33 -8.14 -12.02
CA ASN A 127 -16.04 -8.12 -12.72
C ASN A 127 -15.78 -6.74 -13.30
N TYR A 128 -14.53 -6.30 -13.19
CA TYR A 128 -13.98 -5.14 -13.87
C TYR A 128 -12.73 -5.55 -14.63
N THR A 129 -12.40 -4.82 -15.68
CA THR A 129 -11.15 -5.00 -16.41
C THR A 129 -10.24 -3.78 -16.27
N ALA A 130 -8.93 -4.02 -16.14
CA ALA A 130 -7.94 -2.96 -16.13
C ALA A 130 -6.59 -3.33 -16.74
N ARG A 131 -5.85 -2.33 -17.24
CA ARG A 131 -4.50 -2.53 -17.82
C ARG A 131 -3.43 -2.70 -16.75
N LYS A 132 -3.55 -1.94 -15.65
CA LYS A 132 -2.57 -1.92 -14.56
C LYS A 132 -3.28 -2.00 -13.21
N ILE A 133 -2.61 -2.63 -12.25
CA ILE A 133 -3.10 -2.82 -10.88
C ILE A 133 -2.14 -2.14 -9.90
N VAL A 134 -2.69 -1.44 -8.91
CA VAL A 134 -1.92 -0.91 -7.77
C VAL A 134 -2.48 -1.50 -6.47
N LEU A 135 -1.71 -2.35 -5.81
CA LEU A 135 -2.03 -2.97 -4.53
C LEU A 135 -1.60 -2.05 -3.38
N GLY A 136 -2.57 -1.36 -2.78
CA GLY A 136 -2.42 -0.56 -1.56
C GLY A 136 -3.15 -1.20 -0.38
N THR A 137 -3.05 -2.53 -0.26
CA THR A 137 -3.87 -3.36 0.65
C THR A 137 -3.44 -3.30 2.10
N GLY A 138 -2.24 -2.79 2.38
CA GLY A 138 -1.67 -2.68 3.72
C GLY A 138 -1.37 -4.03 4.39
N VAL A 139 -1.12 -3.96 5.69
CA VAL A 139 -0.90 -5.11 6.59
C VAL A 139 -1.80 -5.03 7.80
N ARG A 140 -1.88 -6.14 8.53
CA ARG A 140 -2.53 -6.21 9.84
C ARG A 140 -1.53 -6.63 10.92
N ASP A 141 -1.67 -6.04 12.09
CA ASP A 141 -0.88 -6.38 13.28
C ASP A 141 -1.44 -7.65 13.95
N ILE A 142 -0.57 -8.61 14.26
CA ILE A 142 -0.94 -9.90 14.85
C ILE A 142 -0.90 -9.76 16.38
N LEU A 143 -2.02 -9.34 16.96
CA LEU A 143 -2.13 -9.13 18.40
C LEU A 143 -2.28 -10.46 19.16
N PRO A 144 -1.50 -10.70 20.24
CA PRO A 144 -1.72 -11.80 21.18
C PRO A 144 -3.14 -11.79 21.76
N PRO A 145 -3.66 -12.96 22.20
CA PRO A 145 -4.99 -13.07 22.81
C PRO A 145 -5.01 -12.58 24.28
N THR A 146 -4.10 -11.69 24.67
CA THR A 146 -4.03 -11.14 26.02
C THR A 146 -5.28 -10.28 26.30
N PRO A 147 -6.10 -10.62 27.31
CA PRO A 147 -7.31 -9.85 27.61
C PRO A 147 -7.01 -8.37 27.84
N GLY A 148 -7.78 -7.50 27.17
CA GLY A 148 -7.64 -6.06 27.23
C GLY A 148 -6.63 -5.47 26.25
N LEU A 149 -5.83 -6.28 25.55
CA LEU A 149 -4.88 -5.74 24.57
C LEU A 149 -5.60 -5.19 23.33
N ARG A 150 -6.51 -5.99 22.75
CA ARG A 150 -7.19 -5.67 21.49
C ARG A 150 -8.11 -4.45 21.63
N GLU A 151 -8.80 -4.34 22.76
CA GLU A 151 -9.73 -3.26 23.07
C GLU A 151 -9.01 -1.90 23.20
N ASN A 152 -7.73 -1.94 23.55
CA ASN A 152 -6.91 -0.78 23.85
C ASN A 152 -5.86 -0.46 22.76
N TRP A 153 -5.79 -1.29 21.71
CA TRP A 153 -4.90 -1.10 20.57
C TRP A 153 -5.19 0.22 19.83
N GLY A 154 -4.16 1.04 19.64
CA GLY A 154 -4.26 2.38 19.03
C GLY A 154 -4.84 3.44 19.95
N LYS A 155 -4.99 3.17 21.25
CA LYS A 155 -5.60 4.06 22.24
C LYS A 155 -4.78 4.06 23.54
N GLY A 156 -3.52 4.46 23.48
CA GLY A 156 -2.56 4.36 24.60
C GLY A 156 -1.80 3.03 24.67
N ILE A 157 -2.16 2.04 23.84
CA ILE A 157 -1.28 0.92 23.48
C ILE A 157 -0.92 1.05 22.00
N PHE A 158 0.35 1.26 21.69
CA PHE A 158 0.83 1.56 20.34
C PHE A 158 2.18 0.91 20.05
N TRP A 159 2.65 0.98 18.82
CA TRP A 159 3.96 0.46 18.41
C TRP A 159 4.92 1.53 17.90
N CYS A 160 4.39 2.69 17.49
CA CYS A 160 5.13 3.74 16.80
C CYS A 160 5.25 4.98 17.69
N PRO A 161 6.43 5.29 18.24
CA PRO A 161 6.59 6.47 19.12
C PRO A 161 6.53 7.80 18.36
N TRP A 162 6.73 7.81 17.05
CA TRP A 162 6.46 8.98 16.20
C TRP A 162 4.97 9.25 15.99
N CYS A 163 4.14 8.22 16.11
CA CYS A 163 2.72 8.28 15.79
C CYS A 163 1.87 8.67 17.02
N ASP A 164 2.25 8.16 18.20
CA ASP A 164 1.45 8.29 19.43
C ASP A 164 2.32 8.69 20.65
N GLY A 165 3.65 8.78 20.51
CA GLY A 165 4.54 8.96 21.65
C GLY A 165 4.47 10.35 22.28
N TYR A 166 4.28 11.40 21.48
CA TYR A 166 4.28 12.77 21.99
C TYR A 166 3.09 13.05 22.91
N GLU A 167 1.92 12.48 22.61
CA GLU A 167 0.69 12.70 23.40
C GLU A 167 0.77 12.07 24.79
N HIS A 168 1.65 11.08 24.97
CA HIS A 168 1.83 10.36 26.23
C HIS A 168 3.11 10.74 26.99
N ARG A 169 3.92 11.67 26.47
CA ARG A 169 5.19 12.12 27.06
C ARG A 169 5.08 12.52 28.54
N ASP A 170 6.19 12.40 29.24
CA ASP A 170 6.35 12.75 30.67
C ASP A 170 5.44 11.94 31.64
N GLN A 171 4.86 10.83 31.17
CA GLN A 171 4.02 9.93 31.98
C GLN A 171 4.71 8.57 32.21
N PRO A 172 4.32 7.81 33.26
CA PRO A 172 4.80 6.45 33.47
C PRO A 172 4.57 5.55 32.25
N PHE A 173 5.65 5.02 31.69
CA PHE A 173 5.65 4.31 30.42
C PHE A 173 6.00 2.82 30.60
N GLY A 174 5.32 1.98 29.83
CA GLY A 174 5.59 0.55 29.75
C GLY A 174 5.98 0.12 28.35
N MET A 175 6.95 -0.77 28.23
CA MET A 175 7.28 -1.45 26.98
C MET A 175 6.98 -2.94 27.14
N ILE A 176 6.28 -3.56 26.19
CA ILE A 176 5.96 -4.98 26.23
C ILE A 176 6.59 -5.66 25.01
N GLY A 177 7.45 -6.65 25.24
CA GLY A 177 8.09 -7.39 24.16
C GLY A 177 9.21 -8.30 24.64
N ASP A 178 9.99 -8.85 23.71
CA ASP A 178 11.17 -9.65 24.06
C ASP A 178 12.32 -8.76 24.54
N ILE A 179 13.09 -9.24 25.54
CA ILE A 179 14.22 -8.54 26.15
C ILE A 179 15.22 -7.98 25.12
N HIS A 180 15.46 -8.70 24.00
CA HIS A 180 16.43 -8.24 23.00
C HIS A 180 16.00 -6.99 22.23
N HIS A 181 14.72 -6.61 22.28
CA HIS A 181 14.23 -5.38 21.65
C HIS A 181 14.20 -4.18 22.61
N MET A 182 14.30 -4.40 23.92
CA MET A 182 13.98 -3.35 24.91
C MET A 182 14.91 -2.15 24.82
N LEU A 183 16.21 -2.36 24.60
CA LEU A 183 17.13 -1.24 24.48
C LEU A 183 16.84 -0.40 23.23
N GLY A 184 16.58 -1.02 22.08
CA GLY A 184 16.20 -0.30 20.85
C GLY A 184 14.97 0.60 21.10
N ASN A 185 13.94 0.04 21.74
CA ASN A 185 12.74 0.79 22.13
C ASN A 185 13.03 1.97 23.06
N VAL A 186 13.94 1.81 24.03
CA VAL A 186 14.38 2.91 24.91
C VAL A 186 15.13 3.98 24.11
N LEU A 187 16.02 3.59 23.20
CA LEU A 187 16.75 4.56 22.36
C LEU A 187 15.81 5.38 21.47
N GLU A 188 14.67 4.83 21.06
CA GLU A 188 13.66 5.56 20.29
C GLU A 188 12.82 6.54 21.15
N THR A 189 12.71 6.30 22.46
CA THR A 189 11.68 6.94 23.30
C THR A 189 12.20 7.69 24.52
N HIS A 190 13.49 7.57 24.86
CA HIS A 190 14.07 8.16 26.09
C HIS A 190 13.98 9.70 26.16
N THR A 191 13.70 10.37 25.05
CA THR A 191 13.47 11.83 25.02
C THR A 191 12.04 12.22 25.40
N GLN A 192 11.11 11.26 25.38
CA GLN A 192 9.69 11.43 25.72
C GLN A 192 9.36 10.89 27.12
N TYR A 193 10.13 9.91 27.62
CA TYR A 193 9.83 9.20 28.87
C TYR A 193 11.07 9.00 29.74
N SER A 194 10.91 9.17 31.06
CA SER A 194 11.97 8.96 32.07
C SER A 194 11.63 7.91 33.16
N ASP A 195 10.37 7.48 33.23
CA ASP A 195 9.90 6.37 34.08
C ASP A 195 9.45 5.23 33.16
N ILE A 196 10.36 4.28 32.91
CA ILE A 196 10.17 3.20 31.95
C ILE A 196 10.24 1.85 32.67
N ILE A 197 9.23 1.00 32.45
CA ILE A 197 9.33 -0.44 32.73
C ILE A 197 9.27 -1.24 31.44
N ALA A 198 10.28 -2.08 31.24
CA ALA A 198 10.32 -3.12 30.22
C ALA A 198 9.67 -4.41 30.76
N PHE A 199 8.44 -4.69 30.36
CA PHE A 199 7.71 -5.93 30.64
C PHE A 199 8.05 -6.99 29.61
N VAL A 200 8.94 -7.90 30.00
CA VAL A 200 9.59 -8.83 29.05
C VAL A 200 8.98 -10.23 29.03
N ASN A 201 7.88 -10.46 29.74
CA ASN A 201 7.02 -11.65 29.65
C ASN A 201 7.77 -13.01 29.68
N GLY A 202 8.76 -13.16 30.56
CA GLY A 202 9.55 -14.39 30.69
C GLY A 202 10.70 -14.52 29.70
N SER A 203 10.91 -13.56 28.80
CA SER A 203 12.00 -13.61 27.81
C SER A 203 13.39 -13.30 28.37
N GLN A 204 13.49 -12.79 29.61
CA GLN A 204 14.78 -12.66 30.30
C GLN A 204 15.27 -14.04 30.76
N THR A 205 15.76 -14.81 29.80
CA THR A 205 16.44 -16.10 29.96
C THR A 205 17.90 -15.94 29.53
N ALA A 206 18.76 -16.91 29.79
CA ALA A 206 20.16 -16.87 29.32
C ALA A 206 20.25 -16.69 27.79
N GLU A 207 19.33 -17.28 27.03
CA GLU A 207 19.26 -17.13 25.58
C GLU A 207 18.78 -15.72 25.17
N GLY A 208 17.74 -15.20 25.84
CA GLY A 208 17.25 -13.85 25.59
C GLY A 208 18.30 -12.78 25.89
N GLU A 209 19.03 -12.92 27.00
CA GLU A 209 20.13 -12.02 27.34
C GLU A 209 21.31 -12.13 26.35
N ALA A 210 21.59 -13.32 25.81
CA ALA A 210 22.60 -13.50 24.77
C ALA A 210 22.21 -12.79 23.47
N ARG A 211 20.95 -12.89 23.03
CA ARG A 211 20.44 -12.14 21.87
C ARG A 211 20.51 -10.63 22.08
N ALA A 212 20.14 -10.17 23.28
CA ALA A 212 20.25 -8.75 23.64
C ALA A 212 21.71 -8.26 23.58
N ALA A 213 22.66 -9.06 24.06
CA ALA A 213 24.10 -8.75 24.02
C ALA A 213 24.70 -8.79 22.60
N GLU A 214 24.18 -9.64 21.72
CA GLU A 214 24.58 -9.65 20.30
C GLU A 214 24.20 -8.35 19.58
N ALA A 215 22.99 -7.85 19.83
CA ALA A 215 22.55 -6.57 19.28
C ALA A 215 23.24 -5.37 19.94
N TYR A 216 23.38 -5.42 21.28
CA TYR A 216 23.90 -4.34 22.10
C TYR A 216 24.72 -4.89 23.27
N PRO A 217 26.07 -4.91 23.19
CA PRO A 217 26.91 -5.54 24.21
C PRO A 217 26.69 -5.01 25.63
N ASP A 218 26.46 -3.71 25.79
CA ASP A 218 26.30 -3.02 27.09
C ASP A 218 24.81 -2.77 27.44
N TRP A 219 23.89 -3.61 26.96
CA TRP A 219 22.46 -3.32 27.05
C TRP A 219 21.94 -3.14 28.48
N LYS A 220 22.49 -3.88 29.45
CA LYS A 220 22.06 -3.78 30.87
C LYS A 220 22.44 -2.43 31.46
N GLU A 221 23.69 -2.03 31.23
CA GLU A 221 24.23 -0.75 31.68
C GLU A 221 23.49 0.42 31.02
N GLN A 222 23.16 0.30 29.73
CA GLN A 222 22.42 1.32 29.01
C GLN A 222 20.96 1.43 29.49
N LEU A 223 20.25 0.31 29.68
CA LEU A 223 18.90 0.34 30.25
C LEU A 223 18.91 0.97 31.66
N ALA A 224 19.89 0.63 32.50
CA ALA A 224 20.06 1.22 33.82
C ALA A 224 20.37 2.73 33.76
N ALA A 225 21.22 3.16 32.82
CA ALA A 225 21.54 4.58 32.62
C ALA A 225 20.32 5.42 32.20
N TRP A 226 19.37 4.81 31.49
CA TRP A 226 18.08 5.41 31.14
C TRP A 226 16.97 5.14 32.18
N ASN A 227 17.33 4.74 33.41
CA ASN A 227 16.38 4.49 34.50
C ASN A 227 15.27 3.49 34.12
N THR A 228 15.58 2.53 33.25
CA THR A 228 14.62 1.51 32.80
C THR A 228 14.68 0.29 33.70
N THR A 229 13.55 -0.09 34.29
CA THR A 229 13.42 -1.31 35.09
C THR A 229 12.93 -2.46 34.22
N ILE A 230 13.46 -3.67 34.43
CA ILE A 230 13.01 -4.88 33.74
C ILE A 230 12.05 -5.64 34.66
N ASP A 231 10.88 -6.00 34.14
CA ASP A 231 9.91 -6.87 34.79
C ASP A 231 9.71 -8.13 33.94
N ASN A 232 10.24 -9.26 34.40
CA ASN A 232 10.20 -10.53 33.68
C ASN A 232 8.92 -11.34 33.94
N ARG A 233 7.97 -10.82 34.71
CA ARG A 233 6.71 -11.55 34.99
C ARG A 233 5.85 -11.64 33.74
N THR A 234 5.05 -12.70 33.65
CA THR A 234 4.10 -12.88 32.54
C THR A 234 2.84 -12.06 32.78
N ILE A 235 2.50 -11.18 31.84
CA ILE A 235 1.24 -10.42 31.84
C ILE A 235 0.08 -11.39 31.59
N ALA A 236 -0.88 -11.40 32.51
CA ALA A 236 -2.12 -12.17 32.43
C ALA A 236 -3.26 -11.37 31.77
N SER A 237 -3.35 -10.06 32.03
CA SER A 237 -4.34 -9.16 31.40
C SER A 237 -3.96 -7.69 31.55
N ILE A 238 -4.59 -6.83 30.76
CA ILE A 238 -4.43 -5.38 30.81
C ILE A 238 -5.80 -4.75 31.04
N GLU A 239 -5.98 -4.08 32.18
CA GLU A 239 -7.21 -3.37 32.52
C GLU A 239 -7.05 -1.88 32.22
N ARG A 240 -8.00 -1.28 31.48
CA ARG A 240 -8.05 0.18 31.33
C ARG A 240 -8.77 0.79 32.53
N LEU A 241 -8.08 1.71 33.23
CA LEU A 241 -8.62 2.48 34.35
C LEU A 241 -9.07 3.89 33.92
N GLN A 242 -8.46 4.44 32.87
CA GLN A 242 -8.75 5.79 32.36
C GLN A 242 -8.56 5.84 30.83
N ASP A 243 -9.44 6.57 30.15
CA ASP A 243 -9.36 6.83 28.71
C ASP A 243 -8.81 8.24 28.46
N GLY A 244 -7.66 8.33 27.80
CA GLY A 244 -6.97 9.58 27.45
C GLY A 244 -7.68 10.40 26.36
N GLY A 245 -8.69 9.82 25.70
CA GLY A 245 -9.59 10.55 24.80
C GLY A 245 -10.50 11.51 25.57
N ASP A 246 -10.98 11.09 26.75
CA ASP A 246 -11.83 11.89 27.64
C ASP A 246 -11.02 12.68 28.68
N ASN A 247 -9.76 12.32 28.89
CA ASN A 247 -8.86 12.91 29.88
C ASN A 247 -7.63 13.47 29.18
N ARG A 248 -7.71 14.75 28.80
CA ARG A 248 -6.64 15.45 28.06
C ARG A 248 -6.03 16.60 28.85
N GLY A 249 -4.81 16.99 28.46
CA GLY A 249 -4.17 18.22 28.94
C GLY A 249 -4.93 19.48 28.55
N GLU A 250 -4.62 20.61 29.21
CA GLU A 250 -5.29 21.90 28.97
C GLU A 250 -5.27 22.32 27.49
N ASN A 251 -4.18 22.00 26.77
CA ASN A 251 -4.00 22.33 25.36
C ASN A 251 -4.52 21.23 24.41
N GLY A 252 -5.03 20.11 24.93
CA GLY A 252 -5.57 18.98 24.16
C GLY A 252 -4.52 18.04 23.54
N ASP A 253 -3.23 18.38 23.66
CA ASP A 253 -2.08 17.69 23.06
C ASP A 253 -1.54 16.54 23.91
N GLN A 254 -1.95 16.43 25.17
CA GLN A 254 -1.63 15.29 26.03
C GLN A 254 -2.87 14.43 26.24
N GLN A 255 -2.67 13.11 26.20
CA GLN A 255 -3.67 12.10 26.49
C GLN A 255 -3.26 11.33 27.75
N PHE A 256 -4.12 11.36 28.77
CA PHE A 256 -3.89 10.70 30.05
C PHE A 256 -4.64 9.36 30.08
N ASP A 257 -4.15 8.37 29.34
CA ASP A 257 -4.59 6.99 29.51
C ASP A 257 -4.04 6.42 30.83
N LYS A 258 -4.71 5.40 31.38
CA LYS A 258 -4.22 4.67 32.55
C LYS A 258 -4.57 3.20 32.44
N PHE A 259 -3.56 2.36 32.56
CA PHE A 259 -3.65 0.91 32.48
C PHE A 259 -3.15 0.27 33.76
N ARG A 260 -3.75 -0.85 34.13
CA ARG A 260 -3.27 -1.75 35.17
C ARG A 260 -2.93 -3.09 34.53
N LEU A 261 -1.66 -3.45 34.61
CA LEU A 261 -1.13 -4.71 34.11
C LEU A 261 -1.21 -5.73 35.24
N HIS A 262 -1.99 -6.78 35.02
CA HIS A 262 -2.12 -7.91 35.94
C HIS A 262 -1.16 -9.01 35.51
N PHE A 263 -0.44 -9.59 36.46
CA PHE A 263 0.56 -10.63 36.20
C PHE A 263 0.07 -11.99 36.72
N THR A 264 0.69 -13.07 36.24
CA THR A 264 0.46 -14.41 36.80
C THR A 264 0.95 -14.54 38.24
N THR A 265 1.85 -13.65 38.68
CA THR A 265 2.40 -13.61 40.03
C THR A 265 2.60 -12.18 40.53
N GLY A 266 2.42 -11.99 41.85
CA GLY A 266 2.65 -10.71 42.51
C GLY A 266 1.59 -9.64 42.20
N GLU A 267 1.85 -8.42 42.69
CA GLU A 267 0.93 -7.29 42.57
C GLU A 267 0.93 -6.68 41.16
N PRO A 268 -0.20 -6.11 40.73
CA PRO A 268 -0.31 -5.42 39.44
C PRO A 268 0.49 -4.12 39.43
N VAL A 269 0.80 -3.64 38.22
CA VAL A 269 1.56 -2.40 37.99
C VAL A 269 0.74 -1.47 37.09
N GLU A 270 0.72 -0.18 37.42
CA GLU A 270 0.01 0.82 36.62
C GLU A 270 0.97 1.56 35.67
N ARG A 271 0.52 1.80 34.44
CA ARG A 271 1.23 2.62 33.43
C ARG A 271 0.25 3.45 32.63
N ASN A 272 0.70 4.58 32.10
CA ASN A 272 -0.14 5.51 31.37
C ASN A 272 -0.17 5.22 29.88
N ALA A 273 0.95 4.75 29.33
CA ALA A 273 1.06 4.32 27.95
C ALA A 273 1.90 3.04 27.84
N LEU A 274 1.59 2.24 26.83
CA LEU A 274 2.24 0.97 26.55
C LEU A 274 2.73 0.92 25.10
N MET A 275 4.01 0.69 24.91
CA MET A 275 4.58 0.42 23.60
C MET A 275 4.86 -1.06 23.41
N VAL A 276 4.49 -1.59 22.24
CA VAL A 276 4.59 -3.03 21.93
C VAL A 276 5.17 -3.23 20.54
N ASN A 277 5.83 -4.36 20.32
CA ASN A 277 6.31 -4.77 19.00
C ASN A 277 5.69 -6.14 18.65
N TYR A 278 4.68 -6.14 17.80
CA TYR A 278 4.02 -7.36 17.32
C TYR A 278 4.28 -7.58 15.82
N PRO A 279 4.34 -8.85 15.38
CA PRO A 279 4.53 -9.14 13.97
C PRO A 279 3.32 -8.66 13.14
N THR A 280 3.56 -8.43 11.85
CA THR A 280 2.53 -8.05 10.89
C THR A 280 2.45 -9.06 9.76
N GLU A 281 1.29 -9.15 9.12
CA GLU A 281 1.12 -9.94 7.89
C GLU A 281 0.28 -9.17 6.87
N GLN A 282 0.32 -9.59 5.60
CA GLN A 282 -0.53 -9.02 4.55
C GLN A 282 -2.00 -9.01 4.97
N ALA A 283 -2.68 -7.88 4.80
CA ALA A 283 -4.08 -7.74 5.22
C ALA A 283 -5.04 -8.59 4.38
N THR A 284 -4.59 -9.12 3.25
CA THR A 284 -5.37 -9.89 2.29
C THR A 284 -4.54 -11.03 1.70
N PRO A 285 -5.17 -12.17 1.33
CA PRO A 285 -4.48 -13.25 0.62
C PRO A 285 -4.20 -12.93 -0.86
N LEU A 286 -4.63 -11.78 -1.39
CA LEU A 286 -4.47 -11.43 -2.81
C LEU A 286 -3.03 -11.60 -3.34
N PRO A 287 -1.96 -11.10 -2.67
CA PRO A 287 -0.60 -11.29 -3.15
C PRO A 287 -0.22 -12.77 -3.31
N ALA A 288 -0.63 -13.61 -2.37
CA ALA A 288 -0.39 -15.06 -2.43
C ALA A 288 -1.22 -15.73 -3.54
N LYS A 289 -2.50 -15.35 -3.70
CA LYS A 289 -3.38 -15.84 -4.79
C LYS A 289 -2.82 -15.49 -6.17
N MET A 290 -2.18 -14.34 -6.30
CA MET A 290 -1.52 -13.88 -7.53
C MET A 290 -0.11 -14.48 -7.73
N GLY A 291 0.43 -15.22 -6.75
CA GLY A 291 1.78 -15.78 -6.83
C GLY A 291 2.89 -14.74 -6.77
N LEU A 292 2.66 -13.59 -6.14
CA LEU A 292 3.66 -12.53 -6.02
C LEU A 292 4.81 -12.97 -5.11
N VAL A 293 6.04 -12.55 -5.44
CA VAL A 293 7.21 -12.78 -4.59
C VAL A 293 7.09 -11.96 -3.30
N ILE A 294 7.23 -12.63 -2.16
CA ILE A 294 7.18 -12.03 -0.82
C ILE A 294 8.58 -12.04 -0.20
N VAL A 295 8.96 -10.94 0.44
CA VAL A 295 10.21 -10.79 1.23
C VAL A 295 9.83 -10.15 2.56
N ASP A 296 10.23 -10.76 3.67
CA ASP A 296 9.93 -10.30 5.04
C ASP A 296 8.44 -9.98 5.26
N ASP A 297 7.57 -10.90 4.84
CA ASP A 297 6.09 -10.78 4.89
C ASP A 297 5.49 -9.61 4.08
N LYS A 298 6.30 -8.98 3.21
CA LYS A 298 5.91 -7.88 2.33
C LYS A 298 5.99 -8.26 0.86
N ILE A 299 5.15 -7.62 0.02
CA ILE A 299 5.23 -7.77 -1.43
C ILE A 299 6.55 -7.18 -1.91
N ASN A 300 7.39 -8.02 -2.52
CA ASN A 300 8.67 -7.59 -3.04
C ASN A 300 8.46 -6.58 -4.17
N VAL A 301 9.09 -5.41 -4.07
CA VAL A 301 9.00 -4.37 -5.08
C VAL A 301 10.36 -3.86 -5.53
N THR A 302 10.43 -3.48 -6.80
CA THR A 302 11.55 -2.68 -7.33
C THR A 302 11.46 -1.24 -6.82
N ALA A 303 12.52 -0.45 -7.03
CA ALA A 303 12.50 1.00 -6.75
C ALA A 303 11.35 1.75 -7.45
N ALA A 304 10.77 1.19 -8.52
CA ALA A 304 9.63 1.77 -9.24
C ALA A 304 8.26 1.26 -8.74
N MET A 305 8.22 0.56 -7.61
CA MET A 305 7.03 -0.05 -7.00
C MET A 305 6.45 -1.24 -7.79
N ARG A 306 7.15 -1.77 -8.80
CA ARG A 306 6.72 -2.95 -9.57
C ARG A 306 6.89 -4.22 -8.74
N THR A 307 5.91 -5.12 -8.82
CA THR A 307 5.97 -6.46 -8.25
C THR A 307 6.62 -7.46 -9.23
N SER A 308 6.59 -8.76 -8.90
CA SER A 308 7.01 -9.84 -9.81
C SER A 308 6.02 -10.09 -10.96
N GLU A 309 4.79 -9.60 -10.87
CA GLU A 309 3.79 -9.68 -11.95
C GLU A 309 3.83 -8.38 -12.78
N GLU A 310 3.92 -8.52 -14.10
CA GLU A 310 4.04 -7.36 -14.99
C GLU A 310 2.76 -6.52 -14.94
N GLY A 311 2.88 -5.19 -14.82
CA GLY A 311 1.72 -4.31 -14.74
C GLY A 311 1.03 -4.26 -13.37
N VAL A 312 1.54 -5.00 -12.37
CA VAL A 312 1.11 -4.95 -10.98
C VAL A 312 2.14 -4.21 -10.13
N PHE A 313 1.67 -3.24 -9.36
CA PHE A 313 2.46 -2.42 -8.45
C PHE A 313 1.99 -2.63 -7.02
N ALA A 314 2.87 -2.46 -6.02
CA ALA A 314 2.50 -2.49 -4.61
C ALA A 314 3.03 -1.28 -3.83
N VAL A 315 2.19 -0.70 -2.97
CA VAL A 315 2.42 0.59 -2.31
C VAL A 315 2.02 0.57 -0.84
N GLY A 316 2.58 1.51 -0.06
CA GLY A 316 2.39 1.62 1.38
C GLY A 316 2.85 0.37 2.13
N ASP A 317 2.24 0.14 3.29
CA ASP A 317 2.68 -0.90 4.23
C ASP A 317 2.72 -2.32 3.66
N ALA A 318 2.03 -2.59 2.55
CA ALA A 318 2.02 -3.91 1.93
C ALA A 318 3.36 -4.27 1.26
N ASN A 319 4.18 -3.28 0.89
CA ASN A 319 5.38 -3.49 0.08
C ASN A 319 6.68 -3.57 0.92
N SER A 320 7.76 -3.99 0.26
CA SER A 320 9.08 -4.19 0.86
C SER A 320 9.98 -2.94 0.87
N ASP A 321 9.46 -1.73 0.57
CA ASP A 321 10.23 -0.47 0.50
C ASP A 321 10.53 0.16 1.89
N GLY A 322 10.38 -0.63 2.96
CA GLY A 322 11.09 -0.40 4.23
C GLY A 322 10.53 0.66 5.18
N SER A 323 9.26 1.07 5.06
CA SER A 323 8.66 1.99 6.05
C SER A 323 7.14 1.83 6.14
N THR A 324 6.58 1.99 7.34
CA THR A 324 5.13 1.91 7.58
C THR A 324 4.61 3.15 8.30
N ASN A 325 4.54 4.26 7.58
CA ASN A 325 3.92 5.51 8.04
C ASN A 325 3.13 6.17 6.90
N VAL A 326 2.26 7.12 7.25
CA VAL A 326 1.37 7.77 6.27
C VAL A 326 2.14 8.56 5.20
N PRO A 327 3.19 9.36 5.52
CA PRO A 327 3.97 10.06 4.51
C PRO A 327 4.62 9.12 3.48
N HIS A 328 5.22 8.01 3.93
CA HIS A 328 5.82 7.00 3.05
C HIS A 328 4.76 6.27 2.20
N ALA A 329 3.62 5.94 2.80
CA ALA A 329 2.47 5.39 2.08
C ALA A 329 2.03 6.32 0.93
N MET A 330 1.89 7.61 1.20
CA MET A 330 1.56 8.60 0.18
C MET A 330 2.66 8.71 -0.90
N TYR A 331 3.93 8.69 -0.50
CA TYR A 331 5.07 8.75 -1.41
C TYR A 331 5.09 7.56 -2.38
N THR A 332 5.00 6.33 -1.87
CA THR A 332 4.99 5.11 -2.70
C THR A 332 3.78 5.07 -3.64
N GLY A 333 2.60 5.49 -3.16
CA GLY A 333 1.40 5.67 -3.97
C GLY A 333 1.62 6.62 -5.15
N LYS A 334 2.18 7.80 -4.87
CA LYS A 334 2.51 8.81 -5.90
C LYS A 334 3.55 8.28 -6.88
N LYS A 335 4.57 7.58 -6.38
CA LYS A 335 5.66 7.01 -7.18
C LYS A 335 5.12 5.97 -8.16
N ALA A 336 4.29 5.04 -7.69
CA ALA A 336 3.63 4.04 -8.53
C ALA A 336 2.78 4.71 -9.63
N ALA A 337 1.97 5.72 -9.27
CA ALA A 337 1.14 6.43 -10.26
C ALA A 337 1.95 7.05 -11.41
N VAL A 338 3.14 7.59 -11.12
CA VAL A 338 4.04 8.15 -12.16
C VAL A 338 4.55 7.04 -13.08
N TYR A 339 5.03 5.92 -12.54
CA TYR A 339 5.53 4.81 -13.35
C TYR A 339 4.41 4.14 -14.17
N VAL A 340 3.26 3.89 -13.56
CA VAL A 340 2.04 3.38 -14.21
C VAL A 340 1.69 4.25 -15.43
N HIS A 341 1.63 5.57 -15.27
CA HIS A 341 1.32 6.47 -16.38
C HIS A 341 2.36 6.41 -17.49
N VAL A 342 3.66 6.48 -17.15
CA VAL A 342 4.73 6.52 -18.15
C VAL A 342 4.83 5.20 -18.92
N GLU A 343 4.61 4.07 -18.27
CA GLU A 343 4.54 2.75 -18.94
C GLU A 343 3.39 2.68 -19.93
N MET A 344 2.17 3.00 -19.49
CA MET A 344 1.00 2.98 -20.38
C MET A 344 1.17 3.94 -21.56
N SER A 345 1.75 5.12 -21.32
CA SER A 345 2.05 6.09 -22.38
C SER A 345 3.07 5.56 -23.40
N ARG A 346 4.04 4.73 -22.98
CA ARG A 346 4.99 4.07 -23.88
C ARG A 346 4.32 2.97 -24.70
N GLU A 347 3.45 2.17 -24.10
CA GLU A 347 2.63 1.16 -24.78
C GLU A 347 1.73 1.80 -25.84
N GLU A 348 1.03 2.88 -25.48
CA GLU A 348 0.19 3.66 -26.41
C GLU A 348 0.99 4.27 -27.55
N SER A 349 2.17 4.80 -27.26
CA SER A 349 3.06 5.36 -28.28
C SER A 349 3.50 4.28 -29.28
N LYS A 350 3.85 3.09 -28.80
CA LYS A 350 4.22 1.95 -29.67
C LYS A 350 3.04 1.50 -30.52
N SER A 351 1.85 1.35 -29.92
CA SER A 351 0.62 0.98 -30.63
C SER A 351 0.27 1.98 -31.74
N LYS A 352 0.38 3.29 -31.47
CA LYS A 352 0.14 4.35 -32.47
C LYS A 352 1.12 4.29 -33.65
N ILE A 353 2.38 3.94 -33.42
CA ILE A 353 3.37 3.77 -34.49
C ILE A 353 3.09 2.49 -35.26
N SER A 354 2.80 1.38 -34.57
CA SER A 354 2.49 0.08 -35.20
C SER A 354 1.31 0.20 -36.17
N LYS A 355 0.24 0.92 -35.79
CA LYS A 355 -0.90 1.24 -36.67
C LYS A 355 -0.50 2.03 -37.92
N ARG A 356 0.51 2.90 -37.85
CA ARG A 356 1.03 3.66 -39.00
C ARG A 356 1.92 2.84 -39.92
N THR A 357 2.70 1.92 -39.36
CA THR A 357 3.61 1.06 -40.14
C THR A 357 2.92 -0.14 -40.78
N GLY A 358 1.72 -0.51 -40.30
CA GLY A 358 0.93 -1.63 -40.84
C GLY A 358 0.16 -1.32 -42.14
N LEU A 359 0.06 -0.05 -42.54
CA LEU A 359 -0.53 0.35 -43.82
C LEU A 359 0.59 0.69 -44.81
N SER A 360 0.56 0.09 -45.99
CA SER A 360 1.42 0.51 -47.11
C SER A 360 1.11 1.96 -47.50
N HIS A 361 2.07 2.65 -48.13
CA HIS A 361 1.88 4.03 -48.59
C HIS A 361 0.67 4.19 -49.54
N SER A 362 0.33 3.12 -50.28
CA SER A 362 -0.88 3.04 -51.11
C SER A 362 -2.16 2.91 -50.30
N GLU A 363 -2.14 2.18 -49.18
CA GLU A 363 -3.31 2.04 -48.30
C GLU A 363 -3.57 3.31 -47.49
N LEU A 364 -2.51 3.99 -47.03
CA LEU A 364 -2.63 5.32 -46.42
C LEU A 364 -3.16 6.36 -47.40
N ALA A 365 -2.73 6.31 -48.67
CA ALA A 365 -3.27 7.19 -49.71
C ALA A 365 -4.75 6.88 -50.00
N ALA A 366 -5.14 5.60 -50.07
CA ALA A 366 -6.52 5.20 -50.29
C ALA A 366 -7.45 5.56 -49.11
N GLU A 367 -6.95 5.49 -47.88
CA GLU A 367 -7.67 5.92 -46.67
C GLU A 367 -7.89 7.44 -46.69
N ALA A 368 -6.84 8.21 -47.01
CA ALA A 368 -6.91 9.67 -47.11
C ALA A 368 -7.85 10.12 -48.24
N ASP A 369 -7.82 9.45 -49.40
CA ASP A 369 -8.73 9.72 -50.51
C ASP A 369 -10.19 9.40 -50.14
N ARG A 370 -10.43 8.35 -49.33
CA ARG A 370 -11.76 8.04 -48.80
C ARG A 370 -12.25 9.11 -47.82
N GLU A 371 -11.45 9.51 -46.84
CA GLU A 371 -11.83 10.56 -45.87
C GLU A 371 -12.08 11.91 -46.55
N ILE A 372 -11.28 12.26 -47.56
CA ILE A 372 -11.48 13.47 -48.37
C ILE A 372 -12.77 13.37 -49.18
N GLY A 373 -13.02 12.23 -49.82
CA GLY A 373 -14.25 11.98 -50.58
C GLY A 373 -15.52 12.05 -49.73
N ASP A 374 -15.51 11.45 -48.54
CA ASP A 374 -16.65 11.45 -47.63
C ASP A 374 -16.91 12.85 -47.03
N ASN A 375 -15.87 13.61 -46.70
CA ASN A 375 -16.02 15.01 -46.27
C ASN A 375 -16.56 15.90 -47.39
N LEU A 376 -16.03 15.78 -48.61
CA LEU A 376 -16.53 16.54 -49.76
C LEU A 376 -17.99 16.23 -50.06
N LYS A 377 -18.39 14.96 -49.98
CA LYS A 377 -19.77 14.54 -50.18
C LYS A 377 -20.70 15.13 -49.11
N ARG A 378 -20.28 15.10 -47.84
CA ARG A 378 -21.02 15.69 -46.72
C ARG A 378 -21.18 17.21 -46.89
N GLU A 379 -20.12 17.93 -47.25
CA GLU A 379 -20.19 19.38 -47.50
C GLU A 379 -21.05 19.71 -48.72
N TRP A 380 -21.00 18.89 -49.77
CA TRP A 380 -21.88 19.01 -50.95
C TRP A 380 -23.36 18.81 -50.60
N GLU A 381 -23.68 17.80 -49.80
CA GLU A 381 -25.05 17.56 -49.32
C GLU A 381 -25.57 18.69 -48.42
N LEU A 382 -24.69 19.35 -47.66
CA LEU A 382 -25.03 20.53 -46.86
C LEU A 382 -25.26 21.77 -47.74
N ALA A 383 -24.50 21.94 -48.82
CA ALA A 383 -24.65 23.06 -49.75
C ALA A 383 -25.89 22.95 -50.67
N GLN A 384 -26.54 21.79 -50.72
CA GLN A 384 -27.78 21.55 -51.48
C GLN A 384 -29.07 21.80 -50.69
N LYS A 385 -28.97 22.15 -49.41
CA LYS A 385 -30.09 22.62 -48.57
C LYS A 385 -30.07 24.14 -48.47
#